data_AF-A0AA40CRX4-F1
#
_entry.id   AF-A0AA40CRX4-F1
#
_cell.length_a   1.000
_cell.length_b   1.000
_cell.length_c   1.000
_cell.angle_alpha   90.00
_cell.angle_beta   90.00
_cell.angle_gamma   90.00
#
_symmetry.space_group_name_H-M   'P 1'
#
loop_
_entity.id
_entity.type
_entity.pdbx_description
1 polymer ?
#
loop_
_entity_poly.entity_id
_entity_poly.type
_entity_poly.pdbx_seq_one_letter_code
_entity_poly.pdbx_strand_id
1 'polypeptide(L)'
;MAKPGGWNKNGLQFNDNNNELHLFELGKEGAKERPLLTSEQTSYFEAHPPTSKIQLFESRDAPQPHRMMSAGIRATREFAETTCRYWGMPPDFLDRVCRPGALPWCFYQVEETSSGELKALDVCFRWGPGHDAFVVMFGRYDMQQSTLKAFLSSRTVIGDVSMLELLNTHAPDLCEHPLQLFGVLMGLCESYVDADAQEQNRKNLEIGGILGLQDLEWLRSWHIEPISSLDKSRAIYAAYDSTNWLNKSCEELISIGKQYLVLVKHLETCYHVSIPREEVQHAVHRAELHRHMLVYLERMLRSQFDSYNNFLARQESKYSAKIAESSYNDSLSMKTISSLTMVFFPITFVSAIFSTTIFDFQQWDAAAANSGVISPGWWVFVLCCGLVTVTTLGAWRFWQWAVKRRRASGKYDFERGYKEDSLSVS
;
A
#
# COMPACT_ATOMS: atom_id res chain seq x y z
N MET A 1 -8.95 3.80 4.22
CA MET A 1 -7.94 3.70 3.14
C MET A 1 -7.25 5.05 3.02
N ALA A 2 -6.09 5.20 3.66
CA ALA A 2 -5.17 6.30 3.33
C ALA A 2 -4.60 6.01 1.93
N LYS A 3 -4.60 7.00 1.03
CA LYS A 3 -4.02 6.83 -0.31
C LYS A 3 -2.50 6.60 -0.20
N PRO A 4 -1.89 5.80 -1.11
CA PRO A 4 -0.44 5.75 -1.25
C PRO A 4 0.01 7.10 -1.82
N GLY A 5 0.52 7.97 -0.96
CA GLY A 5 0.83 9.36 -1.30
C GLY A 5 0.05 10.34 -0.42
N GLY A 6 0.58 10.56 0.79
CA GLY A 6 0.00 11.49 1.75
C GLY A 6 1.08 12.07 2.63
N TRP A 7 2.02 12.79 2.02
CA TRP A 7 2.75 13.85 2.72
C TRP A 7 1.75 14.66 3.55
N ASN A 8 2.05 14.89 4.83
CA ASN A 8 1.39 15.98 5.52
C ASN A 8 1.73 17.25 4.74
N LYS A 9 0.74 17.81 4.03
CA LYS A 9 0.87 18.98 3.16
C LYS A 9 1.32 20.24 3.90
N ASN A 10 1.46 20.18 5.21
CA ASN A 10 1.55 21.37 6.05
C ASN A 10 2.94 21.61 6.67
N GLY A 11 3.98 20.85 6.29
CA GLY A 11 5.35 21.09 6.80
C GLY A 11 5.53 20.76 8.28
N LEU A 12 6.66 21.15 8.85
CA LEU A 12 6.86 21.12 10.31
C LEU A 12 5.96 22.20 10.93
N GLN A 13 5.04 21.82 11.80
CA GLN A 13 4.14 22.77 12.44
C GLN A 13 4.66 23.19 13.82
N PHE A 14 4.61 24.49 14.09
CA PHE A 14 4.72 25.06 15.42
C PHE A 14 3.30 25.18 15.99
N ASN A 15 3.05 24.62 17.17
CA ASN A 15 1.70 24.51 17.73
C ASN A 15 1.52 25.48 18.89
N ASP A 16 0.60 26.45 18.75
CA ASP A 16 0.43 27.59 19.65
C ASP A 16 -0.27 27.26 20.99
N ASN A 17 -0.82 26.05 21.15
CA ASN A 17 -1.66 25.73 22.31
C ASN A 17 -0.88 25.00 23.42
N ASN A 18 -0.77 25.63 24.60
CA ASN A 18 -0.62 25.03 25.94
C ASN A 18 0.22 23.75 26.04
N ASN A 19 1.45 23.76 25.52
CA ASN A 19 2.32 22.60 25.56
C ASN A 19 3.60 22.89 26.33
N GLU A 20 3.97 21.93 27.18
CA GLU A 20 5.20 21.89 27.96
C GLU A 20 6.38 21.64 26.99
N LEU A 21 7.22 22.65 26.80
CA LEU A 21 8.53 22.49 26.18
C LEU A 21 9.49 22.13 27.30
N HIS A 22 10.27 21.06 27.15
CA HIS A 22 11.23 20.65 28.17
C HIS A 22 12.63 21.06 27.70
N LEU A 23 13.32 21.88 28.50
CA LEU A 23 14.71 22.20 28.27
C LEU A 23 15.57 21.17 28.99
N PHE A 24 16.50 20.59 28.24
CA PHE A 24 17.53 19.72 28.77
C PHE A 24 18.89 20.39 28.59
N GLU A 25 19.64 20.48 29.69
CA GLU A 25 20.98 21.03 29.70
C GLU A 25 21.96 19.95 30.14
N LEU A 26 22.91 19.61 29.28
CA LEU A 26 24.01 18.71 29.61
C LEU A 26 25.23 19.53 30.01
N GLY A 27 25.58 19.47 31.29
CA GLY A 27 26.80 20.07 31.85
C GLY A 27 27.76 19.00 32.39
N LYS A 28 28.84 19.44 33.05
CA LYS A 28 29.83 18.55 33.67
C LYS A 28 29.27 17.68 34.81
N GLU A 29 28.16 18.11 35.41
CA GLU A 29 27.49 17.42 36.53
C GLU A 29 26.38 16.45 36.07
N GLY A 30 26.19 16.26 34.76
CA GLY A 30 25.10 15.47 34.18
C GLY A 30 24.00 16.31 33.53
N ALA A 31 22.97 15.65 33.04
CA ALA A 31 21.83 16.28 32.38
C ALA A 31 20.82 16.78 33.43
N LYS A 32 20.32 18.00 33.23
CA LYS A 32 19.25 18.61 34.04
C LYS A 32 18.06 18.93 33.15
N GLU A 33 16.87 18.54 33.59
CA GLU A 33 15.59 18.85 32.93
C GLU A 33 14.93 20.06 33.60
N ARG A 34 14.39 20.97 32.79
CA ARG A 34 13.57 22.10 33.24
C ARG A 34 12.36 22.27 32.32
N PRO A 35 11.13 22.17 32.83
CA PRO A 35 9.95 22.49 32.05
C PRO A 35 9.88 24.01 31.81
N LEU A 36 9.63 24.42 30.56
CA LEU A 36 9.42 25.81 30.16
C LEU A 36 7.95 26.03 29.84
N LEU A 37 7.31 26.87 30.65
CA LEU A 37 5.96 27.35 30.39
C LEU A 37 5.97 28.47 29.35
N THR A 38 4.87 28.61 28.59
CA THR A 38 4.73 29.60 27.50
C THR A 38 4.99 31.04 27.96
N SER A 39 4.74 31.36 29.24
CA SER A 39 4.98 32.69 29.83
C SER A 39 6.46 33.01 30.07
N GLU A 40 7.34 32.02 30.15
CA GLU A 40 8.78 32.17 30.46
C GLU A 40 9.68 32.07 29.22
N GLN A 41 9.11 31.66 28.08
CA GLN A 41 9.80 31.54 26.79
C GLN A 41 10.38 32.88 26.30
N THR A 42 9.71 34.00 26.58
CA THR A 42 10.14 35.35 26.19
C THR A 42 11.27 35.93 27.04
N SER A 43 11.46 35.47 28.29
CA SER A 43 12.47 35.98 29.24
C SER A 43 13.68 35.05 29.44
N TYR A 44 13.66 33.87 28.82
CA TYR A 44 14.70 32.83 28.96
C TYR A 44 16.12 33.33 28.62
N PHE A 45 16.26 34.10 27.54
CA PHE A 45 17.57 34.52 27.01
C PHE A 45 18.27 35.61 27.84
N GLU A 46 17.54 36.35 28.67
CA GLU A 46 18.11 37.38 29.55
C GLU A 46 18.69 36.80 30.83
N ALA A 47 18.23 35.61 31.26
CA ALA A 47 18.55 35.03 32.57
C ALA A 47 19.61 33.92 32.54
N HIS A 48 19.93 33.33 31.38
CA HIS A 48 20.79 32.14 31.29
C HIS A 48 21.88 32.24 30.19
N PRO A 49 23.13 32.59 30.54
CA PRO A 49 24.24 32.48 29.61
C PRO A 49 24.56 31.00 29.30
N PRO A 50 24.96 30.67 28.06
CA PRO A 50 25.20 29.29 27.63
C PRO A 50 26.44 28.73 28.31
N THR A 51 26.26 28.03 29.43
CA THR A 51 27.34 27.38 30.18
C THR A 51 27.36 25.87 29.98
N SER A 52 26.29 25.29 29.46
CA SER A 52 26.14 23.86 29.15
C SER A 52 26.67 23.51 27.76
N LYS A 53 27.21 22.29 27.62
CA LYS A 53 27.71 21.78 26.33
C LYS A 53 26.57 21.47 25.36
N ILE A 54 25.43 21.05 25.88
CA ILE A 54 24.21 20.79 25.08
C ILE A 54 23.03 21.52 25.71
N GLN A 55 22.30 22.25 24.88
CA GLN A 55 20.99 22.83 25.20
C GLN A 55 19.97 22.27 24.21
N LEU A 56 19.02 21.48 24.71
CA LEU A 56 18.07 20.76 23.88
C LEU A 56 16.65 21.11 24.32
N PHE A 57 15.88 21.71 23.41
CA PHE A 57 14.46 21.95 23.60
C PHE A 57 13.67 20.76 23.07
N GLU A 58 13.14 19.93 23.97
CA GLU A 58 12.27 18.82 23.63
C GLU A 58 10.82 19.22 23.57
N SER A 59 10.15 18.75 22.54
CA SER A 59 8.71 18.68 22.48
C SER A 59 8.27 17.21 22.46
N ARG A 60 7.59 16.77 23.52
CA ARG A 60 6.98 15.44 23.58
C ARG A 60 5.59 15.47 22.97
N ASP A 61 5.39 14.68 21.91
CA ASP A 61 4.06 14.51 21.33
C ASP A 61 3.33 13.35 22.04
N ALA A 62 2.56 13.68 23.10
CA ALA A 62 1.70 12.68 23.75
C ALA A 62 0.62 12.18 22.75
N PRO A 63 0.38 10.87 22.65
CA PRO A 63 -0.57 10.31 21.70
C PRO A 63 -2.00 10.79 22.02
N GLN A 64 -2.53 11.70 21.21
CA GLN A 64 -3.92 12.14 21.31
C GLN A 64 -4.77 11.44 20.24
N PRO A 65 -5.83 10.70 20.62
CA PRO A 65 -6.59 9.83 19.72
C PRO A 65 -7.42 10.54 18.63
N HIS A 66 -7.50 11.87 18.64
CA HIS A 66 -8.40 12.64 17.77
C HIS A 66 -7.77 13.83 17.02
N ARG A 67 -6.46 14.09 17.15
CA ARG A 67 -5.80 15.18 16.41
C ARG A 67 -5.21 14.67 15.10
N MET A 68 -5.45 15.44 14.05
CA MET A 68 -4.88 15.22 12.72
C MET A 68 -3.34 15.23 12.82
N MET A 69 -2.71 14.20 12.26
CA MET A 69 -1.30 13.81 12.46
C MET A 69 -0.30 14.83 11.90
N SER A 70 0.11 15.81 12.72
CA SER A 70 1.17 16.76 12.36
C SER A 70 2.46 16.46 13.12
N ALA A 71 3.52 16.08 12.39
CA ALA A 71 4.87 16.18 12.91
C ALA A 71 5.17 17.66 13.18
N GLY A 72 5.41 18.01 14.44
CA GLY A 72 5.49 19.41 14.84
C GLY A 72 6.23 19.60 16.15
N ILE A 73 6.90 20.74 16.27
CA ILE A 73 7.51 21.17 17.53
C ILE A 73 6.44 21.94 18.29
N ARG A 74 6.15 21.50 19.51
CA ARG A 74 5.21 22.19 20.39
C ARG A 74 5.86 23.42 21.04
N ALA A 75 6.19 24.40 20.20
CA ALA A 75 6.62 25.74 20.55
C ALA A 75 5.85 26.73 19.68
N THR A 76 5.70 27.98 20.15
CA THR A 76 5.18 29.06 19.30
C THR A 76 6.20 29.37 18.21
N ARG A 77 5.73 29.73 17.02
CA ARG A 77 6.63 30.12 15.91
C ARG A 77 7.50 31.31 16.30
N GLU A 78 6.94 32.28 17.01
CA GLU A 78 7.64 33.48 17.49
C GLU A 78 8.80 33.12 18.43
N PHE A 79 8.60 32.14 19.33
CA PHE A 79 9.67 31.66 20.20
C PHE A 79 10.78 30.96 19.42
N ALA A 80 10.43 30.10 18.46
CA ALA A 80 11.41 29.41 17.63
C ALA A 80 12.24 30.40 16.80
N GLU A 81 11.59 31.41 16.19
CA GLU A 81 12.27 32.47 15.43
C GLU A 81 13.19 33.31 16.32
N THR A 82 12.73 33.69 17.52
CA THR A 82 13.54 34.45 18.49
C THR A 82 14.74 33.65 18.97
N THR A 83 14.55 32.36 19.24
CA THR A 83 15.60 31.42 19.66
C THR A 83 16.64 31.25 18.56
N CYS A 84 16.22 31.04 17.31
CA CYS A 84 17.12 30.90 16.17
C CYS A 84 17.94 32.17 15.94
N ARG A 85 17.33 33.36 16.07
CA ARG A 85 18.05 34.64 16.02
C ARG A 85 19.08 34.76 17.14
N TYR A 86 18.74 34.38 18.37
CA TYR A 86 19.67 34.40 19.50
C TYR A 86 20.84 33.43 19.30
N TRP A 87 20.61 32.27 18.69
CA TRP A 87 21.67 31.33 18.34
C TRP A 87 22.53 31.79 17.15
N GLY A 88 22.12 32.81 16.42
CA GLY A 88 22.79 33.29 15.21
C GLY A 88 22.48 32.47 13.96
N MET A 89 21.43 31.63 13.99
CA MET A 89 21.02 30.81 12.86
C MET A 89 20.34 31.67 11.78
N PRO A 90 20.66 31.49 10.48
CA PRO A 90 20.08 32.29 9.42
C PRO A 90 18.57 32.02 9.26
N PRO A 91 17.73 33.05 9.00
CA PRO A 91 16.28 32.88 8.88
C PRO A 91 15.90 31.95 7.72
N ASP A 92 16.67 31.96 6.63
CA ASP A 92 16.51 31.07 5.49
C ASP A 92 16.59 29.59 5.86
N PHE A 93 17.38 29.25 6.89
CA PHE A 93 17.51 27.88 7.38
C PHE A 93 16.21 27.42 8.03
N LEU A 94 15.65 28.24 8.94
CA LEU A 94 14.38 27.92 9.60
C LEU A 94 13.24 27.82 8.58
N ASP A 95 13.20 28.71 7.59
CA ASP A 95 12.22 28.63 6.51
C ASP A 95 12.35 27.32 5.73
N ARG A 96 13.57 26.86 5.43
CA ARG A 96 13.81 25.56 4.78
C ARG A 96 13.36 24.39 5.66
N VAL A 97 13.64 24.43 6.97
CA VAL A 97 13.17 23.42 7.94
C VAL A 97 11.64 23.33 7.95
N CYS A 98 10.95 24.46 7.80
CA CYS A 98 9.49 24.53 7.83
C CYS A 98 8.79 24.19 6.51
N ARG A 99 9.52 24.04 5.39
CA ARG A 99 8.90 23.88 4.06
C ARG A 99 8.03 22.60 3.97
N PRO A 100 6.76 22.72 3.53
CA PRO A 100 5.92 21.56 3.24
C PRO A 100 6.47 20.77 2.06
N GLY A 101 6.47 19.44 2.16
CA GLY A 101 7.00 18.57 1.09
C GLY A 101 8.52 18.37 1.10
N ALA A 102 9.26 18.97 2.04
CA ALA A 102 10.67 18.64 2.24
C ALA A 102 10.78 17.19 2.71
N LEU A 103 11.22 16.33 1.78
CA LEU A 103 11.63 14.92 1.97
C LEU A 103 12.35 14.74 3.33
N PRO A 104 12.30 13.56 3.97
CA PRO A 104 13.20 13.28 5.08
C PRO A 104 14.63 13.51 4.57
N TRP A 105 15.28 14.53 5.11
CA TRP A 105 16.52 15.07 4.58
C TRP A 105 17.40 15.43 5.76
N CYS A 106 18.64 14.93 5.77
CA CYS A 106 19.70 15.59 6.50
C CYS A 106 20.06 16.84 5.70
N PHE A 107 19.86 18.02 6.28
CA PHE A 107 20.28 19.27 5.69
C PHE A 107 21.28 19.93 6.62
N TYR A 108 22.31 20.55 6.05
CA TYR A 108 23.28 21.29 6.81
C TYR A 108 23.65 22.58 6.10
N GLN A 109 24.07 23.56 6.90
CA GLN A 109 24.64 24.81 6.43
C GLN A 109 25.89 25.10 7.24
N VAL A 110 26.95 25.46 6.54
CA VAL A 110 28.25 25.77 7.11
C VAL A 110 28.37 27.29 7.19
N GLU A 111 28.76 27.81 8.36
CA GLU A 111 29.12 29.22 8.54
C GLU A 111 30.64 29.33 8.66
N GLU A 112 31.23 30.08 7.73
CA GLU A 112 32.67 30.36 7.69
C GLU A 112 32.96 31.73 8.31
N THR A 113 34.12 31.85 8.94
CA THR A 113 34.71 33.12 9.37
C THR A 113 35.27 33.86 8.15
N SER A 114 35.49 35.17 8.25
CA SER A 114 36.16 35.96 7.20
C SER A 114 37.57 35.45 6.83
N SER A 115 38.19 34.63 7.69
CA SER A 115 39.46 33.94 7.48
C SER A 115 39.34 32.61 6.71
N GLY A 116 38.12 32.13 6.41
CA GLY A 116 37.88 30.81 5.82
C GLY A 116 37.84 29.65 6.81
N GLU A 117 37.89 29.92 8.12
CA GLU A 117 37.77 28.89 9.16
C GLU A 117 36.31 28.60 9.50
N LEU A 118 36.00 27.35 9.81
CA LEU A 118 34.67 26.89 10.19
C LEU A 118 34.25 27.48 11.55
N LYS A 119 33.22 28.33 11.56
CA LYS A 119 32.71 28.99 12.77
C LYS A 119 31.59 28.19 13.42
N ALA A 120 30.60 27.79 12.63
CA ALA A 120 29.43 27.06 13.11
C ALA A 120 28.86 26.15 12.02
N LEU A 121 28.11 25.16 12.47
CA LEU A 121 27.43 24.19 11.62
C LEU A 121 25.96 24.11 12.04
N ASP A 122 25.06 24.54 11.17
CA ASP A 122 23.63 24.35 11.35
C ASP A 122 23.25 23.00 10.74
N VAL A 123 22.57 22.14 11.52
CA VAL A 123 22.17 20.79 11.11
C VAL A 123 20.68 20.58 11.33
N CYS A 124 20.06 19.86 10.41
CA CYS A 124 18.68 19.40 10.51
C CYS A 124 18.62 17.91 10.16
N PHE A 125 17.82 17.20 10.94
CA PHE A 125 17.55 15.77 10.88
C PHE A 125 16.04 15.58 10.93
N ARG A 126 15.50 14.84 9.96
CA ARG A 126 14.07 14.54 9.91
C ARG A 126 13.86 13.12 9.42
N TRP A 127 13.30 12.27 10.27
CA TRP A 127 13.00 10.87 9.98
C TRP A 127 11.54 10.54 10.33
N GLY A 128 10.89 9.71 9.50
CA GLY A 128 9.50 9.29 9.67
C GLY A 128 8.39 10.34 9.50
N PRO A 129 8.52 11.46 8.73
CA PRO A 129 7.54 12.55 8.74
C PRO A 129 6.16 12.26 8.07
N GLY A 130 5.81 10.99 7.85
CA GLY A 130 4.53 10.54 7.31
C GLY A 130 3.93 9.34 8.04
N HIS A 131 4.51 8.95 9.17
CA HIS A 131 4.10 7.83 10.00
C HIS A 131 3.61 8.28 11.37
N ASP A 132 3.05 7.36 12.15
CA ASP A 132 2.73 7.61 13.56
C ASP A 132 3.99 7.87 14.41
N ALA A 133 5.15 7.38 13.97
CA ALA A 133 6.45 7.55 14.60
C ALA A 133 7.32 8.52 13.79
N PHE A 134 7.92 9.50 14.46
CA PHE A 134 8.83 10.44 13.81
C PHE A 134 9.89 10.96 14.79
N VAL A 135 11.00 11.44 14.24
CA VAL A 135 11.99 12.25 14.95
C VAL A 135 12.38 13.44 14.07
N VAL A 136 12.32 14.64 14.64
CA VAL A 136 12.80 15.87 14.01
C VAL A 136 13.75 16.56 14.96
N MET A 137 14.97 16.82 14.52
CA MET A 137 15.94 17.64 15.22
C MET A 137 16.45 18.72 14.29
N PHE A 138 16.60 19.94 14.78
CA PHE A 138 17.45 20.92 14.11
C PHE A 138 18.14 21.78 15.13
N GLY A 139 19.33 22.26 14.79
CA GLY A 139 20.13 23.01 15.73
C GLY A 139 21.39 23.56 15.11
N ARG A 140 22.13 24.27 15.95
CA ARG A 140 23.41 24.87 15.62
C ARG A 140 24.48 24.32 16.53
N TYR A 141 25.58 23.90 15.92
CA TYR A 141 26.79 23.50 16.59
C TYR A 141 27.85 24.59 16.42
N ASP A 142 28.29 25.16 17.54
CA ASP A 142 29.35 26.18 17.58
C ASP A 142 30.70 25.47 17.73
N MET A 143 31.61 25.71 16.76
CA MET A 143 32.93 25.07 16.74
C MET A 143 33.87 25.63 17.81
N GLN A 144 33.77 26.93 18.13
CA GLN A 144 34.67 27.58 19.09
C GLN A 144 34.34 27.18 20.52
N GLN A 145 33.04 27.07 20.83
CA GLN A 145 32.58 26.71 22.17
C GLN A 145 32.36 25.20 22.35
N SER A 146 32.40 24.42 21.26
CA SER A 146 31.97 23.01 21.24
C SER A 146 30.60 22.83 21.89
N THR A 147 29.64 23.72 21.56
CA THR A 147 28.29 23.68 22.12
C THR A 147 27.26 23.34 21.06
N LEU A 148 26.30 22.47 21.39
CA LEU A 148 25.15 22.14 20.55
C LEU A 148 23.88 22.73 21.13
N LYS A 149 23.18 23.53 20.34
CA LYS A 149 21.87 24.09 20.69
C LYS A 149 20.85 23.60 19.67
N ALA A 150 19.83 22.87 20.11
CA ALA A 150 18.91 22.22 19.19
C ALA A 150 17.47 22.17 19.71
N PHE A 151 16.53 22.12 18.78
CA PHE A 151 15.17 21.65 19.00
C PHE A 151 15.09 20.17 18.63
N LEU A 152 14.37 19.39 19.43
CA LEU A 152 14.05 18.00 19.18
C LEU A 152 12.56 17.77 19.41
N SER A 153 11.93 17.06 18.48
CA SER A 153 10.58 16.56 18.64
C SER A 153 10.55 15.10 18.22
N SER A 154 9.94 14.27 19.04
CA SER A 154 9.82 12.84 18.81
C SER A 154 8.45 12.34 19.21
N ARG A 155 7.98 11.33 18.48
CA ARG A 155 6.80 10.55 18.80
C ARG A 155 7.13 9.07 18.67
N THR A 156 6.81 8.30 19.71
CA THR A 156 7.01 6.84 19.86
C THR A 156 8.44 6.31 19.75
N VAL A 157 9.37 7.00 19.10
CA VAL A 157 10.76 6.53 18.91
C VAL A 157 11.59 6.67 20.18
N ILE A 158 11.44 7.78 20.91
CA ILE A 158 12.10 8.02 22.21
C ILE A 158 11.22 7.47 23.37
N GLY A 159 10.06 6.88 23.07
CA GLY A 159 8.90 6.76 23.97
C GLY A 159 9.13 6.16 25.36
N ASP A 160 9.86 5.05 25.47
CA ASP A 160 10.02 4.35 26.76
C ASP A 160 11.21 4.88 27.60
N VAL A 161 12.17 5.55 26.97
CA VAL A 161 13.38 6.08 27.63
C VAL A 161 13.22 7.59 27.80
N SER A 162 13.24 8.09 29.04
CA SER A 162 13.21 9.53 29.26
C SER A 162 14.41 10.17 28.58
N MET A 163 14.24 11.30 27.89
CA MET A 163 15.37 11.98 27.26
C MET A 163 16.45 12.40 28.28
N LEU A 164 16.07 12.63 29.54
CA LEU A 164 16.99 12.79 30.65
C LEU A 164 17.90 11.57 30.87
N GLU A 165 17.32 10.38 30.80
CA GLU A 165 18.03 9.10 30.96
C GLU A 165 18.94 8.83 29.76
N LEU A 166 18.47 9.14 28.54
CA LEU A 166 19.27 9.06 27.32
C LEU A 166 20.52 9.95 27.39
N LEU A 167 20.33 11.22 27.77
CA LEU A 167 21.43 12.18 27.88
C LEU A 167 22.42 11.82 29.00
N ASN A 168 21.94 11.25 30.11
CA ASN A 168 22.82 10.80 31.19
C ASN A 168 23.58 9.51 30.83
N THR A 169 22.93 8.57 30.14
CA THR A 169 23.55 7.32 29.69
C THR A 169 24.69 7.58 28.69
N HIS A 170 24.52 8.54 27.80
CA HIS A 170 25.53 8.94 26.81
C HIS A 170 26.27 10.23 27.18
N ALA A 171 26.20 10.66 28.45
CA ALA A 171 26.87 11.86 28.92
C ALA A 171 28.39 11.91 28.63
N PRO A 172 29.19 10.84 28.80
CA PRO A 172 30.64 10.94 28.57
C PRO A 172 30.95 11.24 27.10
N ASP A 173 30.29 10.52 26.20
CA ASP A 173 30.40 10.60 24.75
C ASP A 173 29.93 12.00 24.27
N LEU A 174 28.73 12.41 24.69
CA LEU A 174 28.15 13.71 24.35
C LEU A 174 28.97 14.90 24.89
N CYS A 175 29.66 14.72 26.03
CA CYS A 175 30.57 15.72 26.56
C CYS A 175 31.87 15.79 25.76
N GLU A 176 32.34 14.72 25.15
CA GLU A 176 33.49 14.75 24.25
C GLU A 176 33.13 15.48 22.96
N HIS A 177 32.04 15.06 22.30
CA HIS A 177 31.60 15.66 21.06
C HIS A 177 30.06 15.72 20.94
N PRO A 178 29.42 16.89 21.13
CA PRO A 178 27.96 17.02 21.16
C PRO A 178 27.21 16.51 19.93
N LEU A 179 27.83 16.55 18.75
CA LEU A 179 27.24 15.99 17.52
C LEU A 179 27.04 14.46 17.56
N GLN A 180 27.62 13.73 18.51
CA GLN A 180 27.30 12.31 18.73
C GLN A 180 25.82 12.09 19.04
N LEU A 181 25.10 13.13 19.52
CA LEU A 181 23.65 13.08 19.67
C LEU A 181 22.94 12.65 18.37
N PHE A 182 23.46 13.06 17.22
CA PHE A 182 22.91 12.62 15.92
C PHE A 182 23.06 11.11 15.73
N GLY A 183 24.22 10.54 16.10
CA GLY A 183 24.46 9.09 16.07
C GLY A 183 23.52 8.33 17.00
N VAL A 184 23.33 8.83 18.23
CA VAL A 184 22.38 8.27 19.20
C VAL A 184 20.95 8.28 18.64
N LEU A 185 20.48 9.40 18.12
CA LEU A 185 19.13 9.52 17.55
C LEU A 185 18.94 8.60 16.33
N MET A 186 19.96 8.48 15.48
CA MET A 186 19.97 7.53 14.37
C MET A 186 19.88 6.07 14.87
N GLY A 187 20.61 5.73 15.94
CA GLY A 187 20.54 4.42 16.59
C GLY A 187 19.16 4.10 17.16
N LEU A 188 18.48 5.09 17.75
CA LEU A 188 17.09 4.94 18.22
C LEU A 188 16.10 4.72 17.06
N CYS A 189 16.25 5.47 15.97
CA CYS A 189 15.42 5.27 14.77
C CYS A 189 15.65 3.87 14.17
N GLU A 190 16.89 3.41 14.15
CA GLU A 190 17.24 2.07 13.68
C GLU A 190 16.69 0.97 14.59
N SER A 191 16.77 1.13 15.91
CA SER A 191 16.21 0.19 16.89
C SER A 191 14.68 0.11 16.79
N TYR A 192 14.02 1.24 16.54
CA TYR A 192 12.58 1.26 16.26
C TYR A 192 12.23 0.48 14.99
N VAL A 193 13.01 0.68 13.91
CA VAL A 193 12.84 -0.05 12.65
C VAL A 193 13.07 -1.54 12.83
N ASP A 194 14.08 -1.95 13.61
CA ASP A 194 14.33 -3.36 13.93
C ASP A 194 13.16 -3.99 14.68
N ALA A 195 12.66 -3.32 15.73
CA ALA A 195 11.53 -3.81 16.50
C ALA A 195 10.27 -3.98 15.62
N ASP A 196 9.95 -3.01 14.76
CA ASP A 196 8.84 -3.14 13.81
C ASP A 196 9.11 -4.23 12.76
N ALA A 197 10.34 -4.39 12.27
CA ALA A 197 10.71 -5.46 11.34
C ALA A 197 10.48 -6.85 11.95
N GLN A 198 10.87 -7.06 13.20
CA GLN A 198 10.67 -8.30 13.93
C GLN A 198 9.18 -8.59 14.13
N GLU A 199 8.40 -7.57 14.47
CA GLU A 199 6.94 -7.66 14.58
C GLU A 199 6.27 -8.06 13.26
N GLN A 200 6.67 -7.42 12.14
CA GLN A 200 6.15 -7.78 10.82
C GLN A 200 6.59 -9.18 10.38
N ASN A 201 7.82 -9.58 10.70
CA ASN A 201 8.31 -10.93 10.44
C ASN A 201 7.47 -11.99 11.14
N ARG A 202 7.10 -11.74 12.41
CA ARG A 202 6.19 -12.64 13.14
C ARG A 202 4.84 -12.75 12.44
N LYS A 203 4.23 -11.63 12.05
CA LYS A 203 2.96 -11.61 11.28
C LYS A 203 3.06 -12.33 9.94
N ASN A 204 4.19 -12.20 9.25
CA ASN A 204 4.44 -12.91 8.00
C ASN A 204 4.49 -14.44 8.20
N LEU A 205 5.04 -14.91 9.32
CA LEU A 205 5.03 -16.33 9.67
C LEU A 205 3.60 -16.85 9.95
N GLU A 206 2.72 -16.03 10.55
CA GLU A 206 1.30 -16.37 10.75
C GLU A 206 0.56 -16.58 9.42
N ILE A 207 0.92 -15.80 8.38
CA ILE A 207 0.42 -15.96 7.00
C ILE A 207 1.05 -17.20 6.33
N GLY A 208 2.33 -17.45 6.62
CA GLY A 208 3.21 -18.43 6.00
C GLY A 208 2.88 -19.91 6.26
N GLY A 209 1.86 -20.25 7.06
CA GLY A 209 1.38 -21.63 7.31
C GLY A 209 0.90 -22.41 6.06
N ILE A 210 1.22 -21.95 4.86
CA ILE A 210 1.05 -22.61 3.56
C ILE A 210 2.32 -23.43 3.19
N LEU A 211 3.49 -23.09 3.76
CA LEU A 211 4.73 -23.85 3.60
C LEU A 211 4.66 -25.10 4.48
N GLY A 212 3.94 -26.13 4.01
CA GLY A 212 3.97 -27.49 4.56
C GLY A 212 3.28 -27.68 5.91
N LEU A 213 2.39 -28.68 5.98
CA LEU A 213 1.85 -29.21 7.24
C LEU A 213 2.94 -29.66 8.23
N GLN A 214 4.17 -29.89 7.77
CA GLN A 214 5.33 -30.31 8.58
C GLN A 214 5.88 -29.20 9.48
N ASP A 215 5.69 -27.92 9.16
CA ASP A 215 6.28 -26.79 9.90
C ASP A 215 5.32 -26.21 10.96
N LEU A 216 4.11 -26.75 11.10
CA LEU A 216 3.12 -26.30 12.06
C LEU A 216 3.53 -26.55 13.52
N GLU A 217 4.22 -27.66 13.78
CA GLU A 217 4.75 -27.94 15.13
C GLU A 217 5.88 -26.98 15.49
N TRP A 218 6.74 -26.65 14.52
CA TRP A 218 7.78 -25.63 14.68
C TRP A 218 7.17 -24.24 14.91
N LEU A 219 6.20 -23.80 14.12
CA LEU A 219 5.52 -22.51 14.35
C LEU A 219 4.84 -22.44 15.73
N ARG A 220 4.17 -23.53 16.14
CA ARG A 220 3.56 -23.62 17.47
C ARG A 220 4.58 -23.56 18.61
N SER A 221 5.79 -24.09 18.42
CA SER A 221 6.85 -23.98 19.44
C SER A 221 7.29 -22.53 19.66
N TRP A 222 7.03 -21.63 18.71
CA TRP A 222 7.26 -20.19 18.81
C TRP A 222 6.02 -19.41 19.26
N HIS A 223 4.94 -20.09 19.67
CA HIS A 223 3.66 -19.50 20.05
C HIS A 223 2.99 -18.68 18.92
N ILE A 224 3.21 -19.08 17.67
CA ILE A 224 2.63 -18.42 16.49
C ILE A 224 1.45 -19.25 15.98
N GLU A 225 0.25 -18.66 15.94
CA GLU A 225 -0.95 -19.31 15.41
C GLU A 225 -1.21 -18.91 13.95
N PRO A 226 -1.38 -19.87 13.02
CA PRO A 226 -1.60 -19.55 11.61
C PRO A 226 -3.01 -18.97 11.36
N ILE A 227 -3.08 -17.98 10.47
CA ILE A 227 -4.32 -17.28 10.15
C ILE A 227 -5.31 -18.20 9.39
N SER A 228 -6.59 -18.10 9.75
CA SER A 228 -7.68 -18.85 9.12
C SER A 228 -7.80 -18.53 7.61
N SER A 229 -8.28 -19.48 6.81
CA SER A 229 -8.29 -19.35 5.34
C SER A 229 -9.13 -18.19 4.77
N LEU A 230 -10.09 -17.68 5.53
CA LEU A 230 -11.06 -16.67 5.08
C LEU A 230 -10.49 -15.24 5.05
N ASP A 231 -9.52 -14.91 5.92
CA ASP A 231 -8.94 -13.57 6.03
C ASP A 231 -7.57 -13.44 5.32
N LYS A 232 -7.12 -14.49 4.63
CA LYS A 232 -5.76 -14.59 4.08
C LYS A 232 -5.41 -13.51 3.08
N SER A 233 -6.31 -13.18 2.15
CA SER A 233 -6.03 -12.16 1.14
C SER A 233 -5.78 -10.80 1.81
N ARG A 234 -6.64 -10.42 2.75
CA ARG A 234 -6.51 -9.19 3.53
C ARG A 234 -5.24 -9.16 4.37
N ALA A 235 -4.87 -10.28 4.99
CA ALA A 235 -3.63 -10.40 5.76
C ALA A 235 -2.38 -10.25 4.88
N ILE A 236 -2.33 -10.91 3.72
CA ILE A 236 -1.23 -10.79 2.74
C ILE A 236 -1.08 -9.34 2.27
N TYR A 237 -2.19 -8.67 1.94
CA TYR A 237 -2.15 -7.27 1.53
C TYR A 237 -1.68 -6.34 2.65
N ALA A 238 -2.18 -6.53 3.87
CA ALA A 238 -1.76 -5.72 5.02
C ALA A 238 -0.26 -5.91 5.31
N ALA A 239 0.23 -7.15 5.27
CA ALA A 239 1.64 -7.48 5.42
C ALA A 239 2.51 -6.86 4.31
N TYR A 240 2.05 -6.90 3.06
CA TYR A 240 2.75 -6.29 1.92
C TYR A 240 2.83 -4.77 2.06
N ASP A 241 1.74 -4.10 2.46
CA ASP A 241 1.71 -2.65 2.67
C ASP A 241 2.65 -2.26 3.83
N SER A 242 2.55 -2.93 4.98
CA SER A 242 3.44 -2.70 6.13
C SER A 242 4.91 -2.91 5.79
N THR A 243 5.24 -3.98 5.06
CA THR A 243 6.63 -4.28 4.64
C THR A 243 7.17 -3.18 3.72
N ASN A 244 6.35 -2.67 2.80
CA ASN A 244 6.75 -1.55 1.93
C ASN A 244 6.97 -0.25 2.71
N TRP A 245 6.10 0.05 3.66
CA TRP A 245 6.26 1.21 4.53
C TRP A 245 7.55 1.11 5.35
N LEU A 246 7.84 -0.05 5.92
CA LEU A 246 9.06 -0.26 6.68
C LEU A 246 10.32 -0.20 5.81
N ASN A 247 10.28 -0.78 4.60
CA ASN A 247 11.37 -0.66 3.62
C ASN A 247 11.64 0.82 3.29
N LYS A 248 10.59 1.62 3.11
CA LYS A 248 10.73 3.07 2.90
C LYS A 248 11.35 3.76 4.12
N SER A 249 10.94 3.43 5.34
CA SER A 249 11.56 3.96 6.56
C SER A 249 13.06 3.64 6.65
N CYS A 250 13.47 2.44 6.24
CA CYS A 250 14.89 2.08 6.11
C CYS A 250 15.60 2.92 5.04
N GLU A 251 15.02 3.08 3.85
CA GLU A 251 15.60 3.89 2.78
C GLU A 251 15.81 5.35 3.21
N GLU A 252 14.83 5.92 3.91
CA GLU A 252 14.92 7.27 4.47
C GLU A 252 16.05 7.36 5.50
N LEU A 253 16.14 6.40 6.42
CA LEU A 253 17.20 6.34 7.43
C LEU A 253 18.60 6.23 6.80
N ILE A 254 18.76 5.34 5.82
CA ILE A 254 20.02 5.14 5.09
C ILE A 254 20.40 6.42 4.33
N SER A 255 19.43 7.06 3.68
CA SER A 255 19.66 8.30 2.93
C SER A 255 20.19 9.41 3.85
N ILE A 256 19.56 9.60 5.01
CA ILE A 256 19.97 10.58 6.02
C ILE A 256 21.38 10.28 6.53
N GLY A 257 21.66 9.03 6.91
CA GLY A 257 22.98 8.65 7.42
C GLY A 257 24.08 8.83 6.36
N LYS A 258 23.80 8.50 5.09
CA LYS A 258 24.74 8.74 3.99
C LYS A 258 25.03 10.22 3.76
N GLN A 259 24.02 11.08 3.86
CA GLN A 259 24.20 12.53 3.75
C GLN A 259 25.05 13.09 4.89
N TYR A 260 24.85 12.62 6.12
CA TYR A 260 25.71 12.96 7.24
C TYR A 260 27.16 12.51 7.01
N LEU A 261 27.40 11.31 6.47
CA LEU A 261 28.76 10.87 6.16
C LEU A 261 29.42 11.70 5.04
N VAL A 262 28.64 12.17 4.07
CA VAL A 262 29.12 13.13 3.05
C VAL A 262 29.50 14.46 3.69
N LEU A 263 28.70 14.95 4.64
CA LEU A 263 29.03 16.14 5.45
C LEU A 263 30.34 15.95 6.20
N VAL A 264 30.49 14.85 6.94
CA VAL A 264 31.73 14.57 7.70
C VAL A 264 32.94 14.59 6.76
N LYS A 265 32.85 13.92 5.61
CA LYS A 265 33.93 13.92 4.61
C LYS A 265 34.23 15.32 4.07
N HIS A 266 33.20 16.13 3.82
CA HIS A 266 33.37 17.51 3.38
C HIS A 266 34.11 18.33 4.43
N LEU A 267 33.76 18.19 5.71
CA LEU A 267 34.40 18.92 6.81
C LEU A 267 35.84 18.48 7.06
N GLU A 268 36.13 17.18 6.97
CA GLU A 268 37.50 16.64 7.04
C GLU A 268 38.38 17.16 5.88
N THR A 269 37.82 17.26 4.68
CA THR A 269 38.56 17.66 3.46
C THR A 269 38.80 19.16 3.38
N CYS A 270 37.77 19.97 3.70
CA CYS A 270 37.81 21.43 3.52
C CYS A 270 38.33 22.17 4.76
N TYR A 271 38.07 21.65 5.96
CA TYR A 271 38.38 22.33 7.22
C TYR A 271 39.28 21.52 8.16
N HIS A 272 39.64 20.28 7.81
CA HIS A 272 40.45 19.38 8.65
C HIS A 272 39.85 19.13 10.04
N VAL A 273 38.52 19.21 10.16
CA VAL A 273 37.78 18.94 11.40
C VAL A 273 37.24 17.51 11.36
N SER A 274 37.61 16.70 12.37
CA SER A 274 37.10 15.35 12.54
C SER A 274 35.83 15.36 13.38
N ILE A 275 34.75 14.81 12.84
CA ILE A 275 33.44 14.73 13.51
C ILE A 275 33.06 13.25 13.69
N PRO A 276 32.38 12.87 14.79
CA PRO A 276 31.93 11.51 15.04
C PRO A 276 31.14 10.92 13.88
N ARG A 277 31.57 9.74 13.41
CA ARG A 277 30.96 9.02 12.30
C ARG A 277 30.63 7.55 12.58
N GLU A 278 31.25 6.96 13.59
CA GLU A 278 31.17 5.50 13.85
C GLU A 278 29.73 5.05 14.13
N GLU A 279 29.04 5.71 15.06
CA GLU A 279 27.63 5.40 15.39
C GLU A 279 26.71 5.51 14.18
N VAL A 280 26.91 6.52 13.33
CA VAL A 280 26.12 6.69 12.11
C VAL A 280 26.44 5.61 11.08
N GLN A 281 27.71 5.23 10.92
CA GLN A 281 28.12 4.13 10.04
C GLN A 281 27.50 2.80 10.49
N HIS A 282 27.51 2.51 11.78
CA HIS A 282 26.90 1.32 12.34
C HIS A 282 25.38 1.31 12.14
N ALA A 283 24.69 2.42 12.42
CA ALA A 283 23.25 2.53 12.20
C ALA A 283 22.88 2.36 10.71
N VAL A 284 23.63 2.98 9.79
CA VAL A 284 23.41 2.82 8.34
C VAL A 284 23.63 1.38 7.90
N HIS A 285 24.71 0.74 8.39
CA HIS A 285 25.01 -0.64 8.02
C HIS A 285 23.92 -1.61 8.47
N ARG A 286 23.43 -1.49 9.72
CA ARG A 286 22.32 -2.30 10.22
C ARG A 286 21.01 -2.02 9.47
N ALA A 287 20.70 -0.76 9.18
CA ALA A 287 19.55 -0.40 8.36
C ALA A 287 19.61 -0.98 6.94
N GLU A 288 20.80 -1.04 6.32
CA GLU A 288 20.99 -1.70 5.01
C GLU A 288 20.73 -3.21 5.08
N LEU A 289 21.15 -3.88 6.16
CA LEU A 289 20.84 -5.30 6.39
C LEU A 289 19.33 -5.53 6.54
N HIS A 290 18.65 -4.70 7.35
CA HIS A 290 17.19 -4.75 7.50
C HIS A 290 16.49 -4.56 6.16
N ARG A 291 16.95 -3.59 5.35
CA ARG A 291 16.40 -3.32 4.02
C ARG A 291 16.52 -4.54 3.10
N HIS A 292 17.67 -5.21 3.06
CA HIS A 292 17.83 -6.42 2.24
C HIS A 292 16.85 -7.53 2.65
N MET A 293 16.62 -7.72 3.94
CA MET A 293 15.64 -8.67 4.46
C MET A 293 14.22 -8.28 4.03
N LEU A 294 13.84 -7.01 4.17
CA LEU A 294 12.52 -6.50 3.81
C LEU A 294 12.23 -6.62 2.31
N VAL A 295 13.22 -6.37 1.45
CA VAL A 295 13.07 -6.56 0.00
C VAL A 295 12.84 -8.04 -0.34
N TYR A 296 13.50 -8.96 0.37
CA TYR A 296 13.25 -10.39 0.20
C TYR A 296 11.82 -10.76 0.63
N LEU A 297 11.37 -10.26 1.78
CA LEU A 297 10.01 -10.49 2.30
C LEU A 297 8.95 -9.93 1.36
N GLU A 298 9.14 -8.72 0.84
CA GLU A 298 8.26 -8.09 -0.15
C GLU A 298 8.11 -8.98 -1.39
N ARG A 299 9.23 -9.48 -1.95
CA ARG A 299 9.23 -10.38 -3.11
C ARG A 299 8.49 -11.68 -2.82
N MET A 300 8.72 -12.25 -1.65
CA MET A 300 8.03 -13.46 -1.22
C MET A 300 6.52 -13.23 -1.10
N LEU A 301 6.09 -12.17 -0.40
CA LEU A 301 4.67 -11.81 -0.25
C LEU A 301 4.00 -11.56 -1.61
N ARG A 302 4.69 -10.86 -2.51
CA ARG A 302 4.22 -10.64 -3.88
C ARG A 302 4.06 -11.93 -4.66
N SER A 303 5.03 -12.85 -4.56
CA SER A 303 4.93 -14.17 -5.19
C SER A 303 3.76 -15.00 -4.64
N GLN A 304 3.48 -14.92 -3.33
CA GLN A 304 2.33 -15.58 -2.71
C GLN A 304 1.02 -15.01 -3.22
N PHE A 305 0.95 -13.68 -3.34
CA PHE A 305 -0.19 -12.97 -3.89
C PHE A 305 -0.49 -13.39 -5.34
N ASP A 306 0.55 -13.43 -6.19
CA ASP A 306 0.42 -13.87 -7.59
C ASP A 306 -0.05 -15.33 -7.69
N SER A 307 0.48 -16.22 -6.83
CA SER A 307 0.05 -17.62 -6.76
C SER A 307 -1.43 -17.75 -6.37
N TYR A 308 -1.89 -17.00 -5.37
CA TYR A 308 -3.28 -16.98 -4.94
C TYR A 308 -4.22 -16.47 -6.04
N ASN A 309 -3.86 -15.39 -6.73
CA ASN A 309 -4.65 -14.88 -7.87
C ASN A 309 -4.73 -15.88 -9.01
N ASN A 310 -3.62 -16.56 -9.33
CA ASN A 310 -3.61 -17.62 -10.34
C ASN A 310 -4.52 -18.79 -9.95
N PHE A 311 -4.59 -19.15 -8.67
CA PHE A 311 -5.52 -20.16 -8.19
C PHE A 311 -6.99 -19.72 -8.34
N LEU A 312 -7.31 -18.47 -7.98
CA LEU A 312 -8.65 -17.92 -8.16
C LEU A 312 -9.06 -17.88 -9.64
N ALA A 313 -8.18 -17.38 -10.53
CA ALA A 313 -8.42 -17.34 -11.97
C ALA A 313 -8.67 -18.74 -12.57
N ARG A 314 -7.95 -19.77 -12.06
CA ARG A 314 -8.19 -21.17 -12.44
C ARG A 314 -9.56 -21.66 -11.97
N GLN A 315 -10.01 -21.28 -10.78
CA GLN A 315 -11.36 -21.63 -10.30
C GLN A 315 -12.44 -20.95 -11.15
N GLU A 316 -12.32 -19.66 -11.40
CA GLU A 316 -13.25 -18.89 -12.25
C GLU A 316 -13.35 -19.49 -13.66
N SER A 317 -12.23 -19.91 -14.24
CA SER A 317 -12.20 -20.60 -15.54
C SER A 317 -12.97 -21.93 -15.49
N LYS A 318 -12.85 -22.71 -14.41
CA LYS A 318 -13.61 -23.95 -14.22
C LYS A 318 -15.11 -23.70 -14.06
N TYR A 319 -15.50 -22.68 -13.29
CA TYR A 319 -16.90 -22.30 -13.15
C TYR A 319 -17.48 -21.81 -14.47
N SER A 320 -16.74 -20.99 -15.21
CA SER A 320 -17.11 -20.53 -16.55
C SER A 320 -17.28 -21.70 -17.52
N ALA A 321 -16.38 -22.68 -17.48
CA ALA A 321 -16.50 -23.90 -18.29
C ALA A 321 -17.76 -24.71 -17.94
N LYS A 322 -18.06 -24.87 -16.64
CA LYS A 322 -19.30 -25.54 -16.18
C LYS A 322 -20.55 -24.78 -16.60
N ILE A 323 -20.53 -23.45 -16.54
CA ILE A 323 -21.63 -22.59 -17.00
C ILE A 323 -21.82 -22.72 -18.52
N ALA A 324 -20.73 -22.78 -19.29
CA ALA A 324 -20.79 -22.99 -20.73
C ALA A 324 -21.36 -24.37 -21.07
N GLU A 325 -20.97 -25.42 -20.33
CA GLU A 325 -21.51 -26.77 -20.48
C GLU A 325 -23.01 -26.83 -20.13
N SER A 326 -23.43 -26.24 -19.01
CA SER A 326 -24.84 -26.20 -18.63
C SER A 326 -25.68 -25.39 -19.63
N SER A 327 -25.16 -24.26 -20.11
CA SER A 327 -25.80 -23.44 -21.15
C SER A 327 -25.90 -24.18 -22.49
N TYR A 328 -24.89 -25.00 -22.83
CA TYR A 328 -24.93 -25.86 -24.01
C TYR A 328 -26.03 -26.92 -23.89
N ASN A 329 -26.13 -27.58 -22.73
CA ASN A 329 -27.18 -28.57 -22.47
C ASN A 329 -28.59 -27.94 -22.47
N ASP A 330 -28.75 -26.76 -21.89
CA ASP A 330 -30.01 -26.01 -21.94
C ASP A 330 -30.38 -25.62 -23.39
N SER A 331 -29.39 -25.22 -24.19
CA SER A 331 -29.58 -24.95 -25.61
C SER A 331 -30.01 -26.21 -26.40
N LEU A 332 -29.57 -27.41 -26.00
CA LEU A 332 -30.03 -28.66 -26.60
C LEU A 332 -31.50 -28.95 -26.23
N SER A 333 -31.87 -28.74 -24.98
CA SER A 333 -33.26 -28.84 -24.52
C SER A 333 -34.17 -27.85 -25.27
N MET A 334 -33.74 -26.59 -25.42
CA MET A 334 -34.48 -25.57 -26.16
C MET A 334 -34.66 -25.93 -27.64
N LYS A 335 -33.61 -26.47 -28.28
CA LYS A 335 -33.71 -27.00 -29.66
C LYS A 335 -34.72 -28.14 -29.76
N THR A 336 -34.81 -28.98 -28.73
CA THR A 336 -35.74 -30.13 -28.70
C THR A 336 -37.18 -29.64 -28.57
N ILE A 337 -37.46 -28.73 -27.63
CA ILE A 337 -38.79 -28.12 -27.46
C ILE A 337 -39.21 -27.40 -28.74
N SER A 338 -38.33 -26.61 -29.33
CA SER A 338 -38.62 -25.91 -30.59
C SER A 338 -38.85 -26.87 -31.76
N SER A 339 -38.14 -27.99 -31.81
CA SER A 339 -38.41 -29.04 -32.81
C SER A 339 -39.78 -29.68 -32.60
N LEU A 340 -40.21 -29.84 -31.34
CA LEU A 340 -41.50 -30.42 -31.00
C LEU A 340 -42.66 -29.49 -31.41
N THR A 341 -42.55 -28.18 -31.12
CA THR A 341 -43.56 -27.19 -31.51
C THR A 341 -43.71 -27.08 -33.03
N MET A 342 -42.63 -27.20 -33.79
CA MET A 342 -42.66 -27.21 -35.26
C MET A 342 -43.41 -28.39 -35.87
N VAL A 343 -43.46 -29.52 -35.16
CA VAL A 343 -44.25 -30.68 -35.59
C VAL A 343 -45.71 -30.52 -35.17
N PHE A 344 -45.97 -30.09 -33.93
CA PHE A 344 -47.35 -29.97 -33.45
C PHE A 344 -48.14 -28.86 -34.12
N PHE A 345 -47.53 -27.70 -34.38
CA PHE A 345 -48.22 -26.54 -34.93
C PHE A 345 -48.93 -26.78 -36.29
N PRO A 346 -48.29 -27.41 -37.30
CA PRO A 346 -48.99 -27.74 -38.54
C PRO A 346 -50.06 -28.81 -38.35
N ILE A 347 -49.82 -29.81 -37.49
CA ILE A 347 -50.80 -30.86 -37.19
C ILE A 347 -52.05 -30.26 -36.56
N THR A 348 -51.90 -29.40 -35.55
CA THR A 348 -53.03 -28.76 -34.86
C THR A 348 -53.74 -27.75 -35.73
N PHE A 349 -53.03 -26.99 -36.57
CA PHE A 349 -53.65 -26.07 -37.55
C PHE A 349 -54.55 -26.82 -38.54
N VAL A 350 -54.07 -27.95 -39.06
CA VAL A 350 -54.86 -28.82 -39.93
C VAL A 350 -56.05 -29.40 -39.18
N SER A 351 -55.86 -29.94 -37.97
CA SER A 351 -56.97 -30.42 -37.12
C SER A 351 -58.01 -29.34 -36.83
N ALA A 352 -57.60 -28.10 -36.61
CA ALA A 352 -58.52 -26.98 -36.36
C ALA A 352 -59.34 -26.62 -37.61
N ILE A 353 -58.70 -26.52 -38.79
CA ILE A 353 -59.40 -26.29 -40.07
C ILE A 353 -60.46 -27.37 -40.30
N PHE A 354 -60.11 -28.63 -40.10
CA PHE A 354 -61.04 -29.75 -40.28
C PHE A 354 -62.07 -29.90 -39.15
N SER A 355 -61.85 -29.27 -37.99
CA SER A 355 -62.83 -29.18 -36.89
C SER A 355 -63.89 -28.11 -37.16
N THR A 356 -63.57 -27.08 -37.96
CA THR A 356 -64.58 -26.15 -38.45
C THR A 356 -65.48 -26.82 -39.49
N THR A 357 -66.77 -26.49 -39.49
CA THR A 357 -67.82 -27.07 -40.36
C THR A 357 -67.68 -26.74 -41.86
N ILE A 358 -66.50 -26.34 -42.31
CA ILE A 358 -66.22 -25.97 -43.70
C ILE A 358 -66.18 -27.22 -44.61
N PHE A 359 -65.89 -28.40 -44.05
CA PHE A 359 -65.96 -29.69 -44.75
C PHE A 359 -67.08 -30.55 -44.15
N ASP A 360 -68.30 -30.39 -44.64
CA ASP A 360 -69.41 -31.28 -44.28
C ASP A 360 -69.26 -32.63 -45.02
N PHE A 361 -68.55 -33.53 -44.35
CA PHE A 361 -68.29 -34.88 -44.82
C PHE A 361 -69.51 -35.82 -44.74
N GLN A 362 -70.69 -35.34 -44.31
CA GLN A 362 -71.94 -36.10 -44.34
C GLN A 362 -72.61 -36.10 -45.73
N GLN A 363 -72.13 -35.31 -46.69
CA GLN A 363 -72.69 -35.21 -48.04
C GLN A 363 -71.80 -35.81 -49.14
N TRP A 364 -71.01 -36.84 -48.85
CA TRP A 364 -70.27 -37.54 -49.93
C TRP A 364 -71.11 -38.58 -50.67
N ASP A 365 -72.19 -39.12 -50.09
CA ASP A 365 -73.22 -39.85 -50.83
C ASP A 365 -74.50 -39.90 -50.01
N ALA A 366 -75.56 -39.28 -50.51
CA ALA A 366 -76.90 -39.43 -49.98
C ALA A 366 -77.46 -40.81 -50.40
N ALA A 367 -76.97 -41.88 -49.79
CA ALA A 367 -77.69 -43.15 -49.70
C ALA A 367 -77.12 -44.02 -48.57
N ALA A 368 -78.00 -44.39 -47.64
CA ALA A 368 -77.81 -45.33 -46.53
C ALA A 368 -77.15 -44.78 -45.26
N ALA A 369 -78.03 -44.24 -44.41
CA ALA A 369 -77.88 -44.26 -42.97
C ALA A 369 -77.68 -45.70 -42.45
N ASN A 370 -76.53 -45.99 -41.84
CA ASN A 370 -76.45 -46.60 -40.51
C ASN A 370 -74.99 -46.82 -40.05
N SER A 371 -74.75 -46.46 -38.78
CA SER A 371 -73.62 -46.85 -37.93
C SER A 371 -72.20 -46.56 -38.44
N GLY A 372 -71.69 -45.39 -38.06
CA GLY A 372 -70.26 -45.10 -38.06
C GLY A 372 -70.03 -43.60 -38.13
N VAL A 373 -69.59 -42.99 -37.03
CA VAL A 373 -69.31 -41.53 -36.92
C VAL A 373 -68.02 -41.15 -37.69
N ILE A 374 -67.67 -41.89 -38.75
CA ILE A 374 -66.43 -41.74 -39.52
C ILE A 374 -66.79 -41.65 -41.00
N SER A 375 -66.57 -40.48 -41.60
CA SER A 375 -66.78 -40.27 -43.04
C SER A 375 -65.80 -41.06 -43.91
N PRO A 376 -66.21 -41.53 -45.11
CA PRO A 376 -65.33 -42.16 -46.10
C PRO A 376 -64.13 -41.29 -46.55
N GLY A 377 -64.17 -39.96 -46.33
CA GLY A 377 -63.15 -39.00 -46.77
C GLY A 377 -61.92 -38.82 -45.85
N TRP A 378 -61.81 -39.59 -44.77
CA TRP A 378 -60.75 -39.42 -43.76
C TRP A 378 -59.31 -39.54 -44.30
N TRP A 379 -59.11 -40.21 -45.44
CA TRP A 379 -57.80 -40.33 -46.09
C TRP A 379 -57.26 -38.99 -46.62
N VAL A 380 -58.15 -38.06 -47.04
CA VAL A 380 -57.75 -36.73 -47.52
C VAL A 380 -57.18 -35.89 -46.38
N PHE A 381 -57.73 -36.06 -45.17
CA PHE A 381 -57.19 -35.46 -43.96
C PHE A 381 -55.75 -35.95 -43.69
N VAL A 382 -55.52 -37.27 -43.77
CA VAL A 382 -54.18 -37.85 -43.55
C VAL A 382 -53.18 -37.36 -44.60
N LEU A 383 -53.58 -37.29 -45.88
CA LEU A 383 -52.74 -36.79 -46.97
C LEU A 383 -52.38 -35.31 -46.81
N CYS A 384 -53.37 -34.46 -46.52
CA CYS A 384 -53.16 -33.02 -46.35
C CYS A 384 -52.27 -32.74 -45.13
N CYS A 385 -52.54 -33.41 -44.00
CA CYS A 385 -51.73 -33.34 -42.79
C CYS A 385 -50.27 -33.78 -43.04
N GLY A 386 -50.08 -34.91 -43.74
CA GLY A 386 -48.76 -35.41 -44.13
C GLY A 386 -48.00 -34.41 -44.99
N LEU A 387 -48.64 -33.84 -46.02
CA LEU A 387 -48.01 -32.89 -46.94
C LEU A 387 -47.58 -31.59 -46.24
N VAL A 388 -48.45 -31.01 -45.41
CA VAL A 388 -48.16 -29.77 -44.66
C VAL A 388 -47.05 -29.99 -43.63
N THR A 389 -47.03 -31.16 -42.97
CA THR A 389 -45.98 -31.52 -42.01
C THR A 389 -44.63 -31.71 -42.72
N VAL A 390 -44.61 -32.41 -43.86
CA VAL A 390 -43.39 -32.63 -44.66
C VAL A 390 -42.83 -31.32 -45.21
N THR A 391 -43.68 -30.42 -45.71
CA THR A 391 -43.25 -29.12 -46.24
C THR A 391 -42.68 -28.22 -45.13
N THR A 392 -43.31 -28.18 -43.96
CA THR A 392 -42.83 -27.40 -42.80
C THR A 392 -41.48 -27.93 -42.29
N LEU A 393 -41.34 -29.25 -42.12
CA LEU A 393 -40.08 -29.88 -41.71
C LEU A 393 -38.99 -29.73 -42.78
N GLY A 394 -39.36 -29.82 -44.06
CA GLY A 394 -38.47 -29.62 -45.19
C GLY A 394 -37.92 -28.20 -45.25
N ALA A 395 -38.78 -27.19 -45.11
CA ALA A 395 -38.39 -25.78 -45.06
C ALA A 395 -37.45 -25.49 -43.88
N TRP A 396 -37.74 -26.04 -42.69
CA TRP A 396 -36.88 -25.90 -41.53
C TRP A 396 -35.51 -26.56 -41.71
N ARG A 397 -35.47 -27.80 -42.22
CA ARG A 397 -34.22 -28.52 -42.50
C ARG A 397 -33.37 -27.78 -43.54
N PHE A 398 -34.01 -27.27 -44.59
CA PHE A 398 -33.35 -26.46 -45.60
C PHE A 398 -32.77 -25.17 -45.01
N TRP A 399 -33.54 -24.46 -44.17
CA TRP A 399 -33.07 -23.24 -43.49
C TRP A 399 -31.87 -23.52 -42.57
N GLN A 400 -31.92 -24.57 -41.75
CA GLN A 400 -30.80 -24.95 -40.89
C GLN A 400 -29.56 -25.31 -41.71
N TRP A 401 -29.74 -26.03 -42.82
CA TRP A 401 -28.67 -26.41 -43.71
C TRP A 401 -28.03 -25.18 -44.41
N ALA A 402 -28.84 -24.22 -44.86
CA ALA A 402 -28.37 -22.96 -45.44
C ALA A 402 -27.58 -22.10 -44.41
N VAL A 403 -28.07 -21.99 -43.18
CA VAL A 403 -27.36 -21.28 -42.10
C VAL A 403 -26.03 -21.95 -41.76
N LYS A 404 -25.97 -23.29 -41.74
CA LYS A 404 -24.72 -24.04 -41.54
C LYS A 404 -23.70 -23.77 -42.65
N ARG A 405 -24.10 -23.76 -43.93
CA ARG A 405 -23.17 -23.45 -45.04
C ARG A 405 -22.65 -22.01 -44.98
N ARG A 406 -23.47 -21.04 -44.57
CA ARG A 406 -23.02 -19.65 -44.36
C ARG A 406 -21.99 -19.54 -43.24
N ARG A 407 -22.19 -20.23 -42.11
CA ARG A 407 -21.24 -20.25 -40.99
C ARG A 407 -19.91 -20.93 -41.34
N ALA A 408 -19.96 -22.02 -42.13
CA ALA A 408 -18.75 -22.70 -42.57
C ALA A 408 -17.90 -21.80 -43.48
N SER A 409 -18.53 -21.11 -44.44
CA SER A 409 -17.83 -20.23 -45.38
C SER A 409 -17.13 -19.06 -44.65
N GLY A 410 -17.80 -18.41 -43.70
CA GLY A 410 -17.19 -17.33 -42.90
C GLY A 410 -16.04 -17.78 -41.99
N LYS A 411 -15.99 -19.07 -41.59
CA LYS A 411 -14.86 -19.61 -40.82
C LYS A 411 -13.62 -19.82 -41.69
N TYR A 412 -13.80 -20.25 -42.95
CA TYR A 412 -12.70 -20.39 -43.91
C TYR A 412 -12.08 -19.03 -44.26
N ASP A 413 -12.91 -17.99 -44.42
CA ASP A 413 -12.42 -16.64 -44.73
C ASP A 413 -11.63 -16.03 -43.55
N PHE A 414 -12.08 -16.26 -42.31
CA PHE A 414 -11.35 -15.82 -41.10
C PHE A 414 -10.01 -16.54 -40.91
N GLU A 415 -9.96 -17.86 -41.07
CA GLU A 415 -8.71 -18.64 -40.96
C GLU A 415 -7.70 -18.29 -42.06
N ARG A 416 -8.17 -17.89 -43.24
CA ARG A 416 -7.32 -17.40 -44.33
C ARG A 416 -6.73 -16.03 -43.99
N GLY A 417 -7.54 -15.08 -43.50
CA GLY A 417 -7.07 -13.76 -43.09
C GLY A 417 -6.02 -13.82 -41.96
N TYR A 418 -6.23 -14.65 -40.94
CA TYR A 418 -5.25 -14.82 -39.85
C TYR A 418 -3.91 -15.40 -40.34
N LYS A 419 -3.94 -16.32 -41.32
CA LYS A 419 -2.71 -16.85 -41.93
C LYS A 419 -1.98 -15.80 -42.77
N GLU A 420 -2.70 -14.95 -43.49
CA GLU A 420 -2.10 -13.88 -44.29
C GLU A 420 -1.49 -12.79 -43.39
N ASP A 421 -2.17 -12.41 -42.30
CA ASP A 421 -1.64 -11.44 -41.33
C ASP A 421 -0.39 -11.96 -40.60
N SER A 422 -0.38 -13.24 -40.17
CA SER A 422 0.79 -13.84 -39.50
C SER A 422 2.01 -14.01 -40.43
N LEU A 423 1.77 -14.20 -41.73
CA LEU A 423 2.83 -14.23 -42.75
C LEU A 423 3.34 -12.83 -43.14
N SER A 424 2.58 -11.76 -42.86
CA SER A 424 3.00 -10.38 -43.14
C SER A 424 3.83 -9.73 -42.02
N VAL A 425 3.82 -10.32 -40.82
CA VAL A 425 4.55 -9.84 -39.63
C VAL A 425 5.87 -10.61 -39.39
N SER A 426 6.11 -11.68 -40.16
CA SER A 426 7.38 -12.41 -40.22
C SER A 426 8.21 -11.93 -41.40
#